data_AF-A0A376X1D2-F1
#
_entry.id   AF-A0A376X1D2-F1
#
_cell.length_a   1.000
_cell.length_b   1.000
_cell.length_c   1.000
_cell.angle_alpha   90.00
_cell.angle_beta   90.00
_cell.angle_gamma   90.00
#
_symmetry.space_group_name_H-M   'P 1'
#
loop_
_entity.id
_entity.type
_entity.pdbx_description
1 polymer ?
#
loop_
_entity_poly.entity_id
_entity_poly.type
_entity_poly.pdbx_seq_one_letter_code
_entity_poly.pdbx_strand_id
1 'polypeptide(L)'
;MPIFSDRMRFKTWYHAAPSFINLSIDPDKCNKATLFRALEENAAIVSACNLQQIADFSNIHPSSLVFAGGGSKGKLWSQILADVSGLPVNIPVVKEATALGCAIAAGVGAGIFSSMAETGERLVRWERTHTPDPEKHELYQDSRDKWQAVYQDQLGLVDHGLTTSLWKAPGL
;
A
#
# COMPACT_ATOMS: atom_id res chain seq x y z
N MET A 1 -5.64 15.79 -1.33
CA MET A 1 -5.36 14.68 -0.39
C MET A 1 -6.50 13.68 -0.41
N PRO A 2 -6.27 12.45 -0.85
CA PRO A 2 -7.27 11.38 -0.87
C PRO A 2 -7.34 10.62 0.46
N ILE A 3 -8.54 10.26 0.92
CA ILE A 3 -8.83 9.36 2.03
C ILE A 3 -9.71 8.23 1.51
N PHE A 4 -9.15 7.06 1.23
CA PHE A 4 -9.84 5.91 0.63
C PHE A 4 -9.32 4.58 1.20
N SER A 5 -8.56 4.64 2.28
CA SER A 5 -7.98 3.50 2.97
C SER A 5 -7.70 3.90 4.42
N ASP A 6 -7.43 2.90 5.27
CA ASP A 6 -7.15 3.09 6.69
C ASP A 6 -5.74 2.61 7.03
N ARG A 7 -5.08 3.37 7.89
CA ARG A 7 -3.92 2.88 8.61
C ARG A 7 -4.44 2.02 9.76
N MET A 8 -4.10 0.73 9.74
CA MET A 8 -4.66 -0.28 10.63
C MET A 8 -4.79 0.22 12.09
N ARG A 9 -6.04 0.26 12.59
CA ARG A 9 -6.34 0.60 13.99
C ARG A 9 -7.00 -0.57 14.70
N PHE A 10 -6.19 -1.39 15.38
CA PHE A 10 -6.69 -2.59 16.07
C PHE A 10 -7.78 -2.33 17.12
N LYS A 11 -7.86 -1.12 17.68
CA LYS A 11 -8.86 -0.73 18.69
C LYS A 11 -10.18 -0.22 18.12
N THR A 12 -10.20 0.19 16.84
CA THR A 12 -11.36 0.82 16.19
C THR A 12 -11.46 0.29 14.77
N TRP A 13 -12.37 -0.66 14.54
CA TRP A 13 -12.51 -1.34 13.26
C TRP A 13 -13.52 -0.64 12.35
N TYR A 14 -13.25 0.63 12.06
CA TYR A 14 -13.94 1.39 11.03
C TYR A 14 -13.00 2.43 10.42
N HIS A 15 -13.31 2.83 9.20
CA HIS A 15 -12.52 3.80 8.45
C HIS A 15 -13.16 5.19 8.53
N ALA A 16 -12.39 6.22 8.20
CA ALA A 16 -12.98 7.51 7.89
C ALA A 16 -13.91 7.44 6.65
N ALA A 17 -14.68 8.50 6.42
CA ALA A 17 -15.46 8.64 5.20
C ALA A 17 -14.55 8.78 3.97
N PRO A 18 -14.90 8.15 2.83
CA PRO A 18 -14.09 8.28 1.62
C PRO A 18 -14.17 9.71 1.08
N SER A 19 -13.03 10.33 0.82
CA SER A 19 -13.00 11.73 0.40
C SER A 19 -11.78 12.11 -0.44
N PHE A 20 -11.98 13.06 -1.35
CA PHE A 20 -10.91 13.89 -1.87
C PHE A 20 -10.97 15.25 -1.18
N ILE A 21 -9.89 15.61 -0.50
CA ILE A 21 -9.77 16.85 0.28
C ILE A 21 -8.83 17.80 -0.47
N ASN A 22 -9.12 19.10 -0.41
CA ASN A 22 -8.29 20.16 -0.99
C ASN A 22 -8.11 20.01 -2.52
N LEU A 23 -9.21 19.77 -3.25
CA LEU A 23 -9.19 19.80 -4.71
C LEU A 23 -9.12 21.24 -5.21
N SER A 24 -8.33 21.46 -6.26
CA SER A 24 -8.25 22.75 -6.96
C SER A 24 -9.34 22.85 -8.02
N ILE A 25 -9.85 24.05 -8.26
CA ILE A 25 -10.72 24.34 -9.41
C ILE A 25 -9.93 24.45 -10.73
N ASP A 26 -8.62 24.58 -10.63
CA ASP A 26 -7.70 24.64 -11.77
C ASP A 26 -7.59 23.25 -12.42
N PRO A 27 -8.07 23.06 -13.66
CA PRO A 27 -8.09 21.76 -14.32
C PRO A 27 -6.68 21.25 -14.70
N ASP A 28 -5.69 22.13 -14.80
CA ASP A 28 -4.32 21.71 -15.08
C ASP A 28 -3.69 21.05 -13.83
N LYS A 29 -4.16 21.43 -12.64
CA LYS A 29 -3.75 20.86 -11.35
C LYS A 29 -4.65 19.73 -10.85
N CYS A 30 -5.94 19.80 -11.16
CA CYS A 30 -6.95 18.86 -10.70
C CYS A 30 -7.72 18.29 -11.90
N ASN A 31 -7.16 17.22 -12.45
CA ASN A 31 -7.75 16.46 -13.55
C ASN A 31 -7.79 14.97 -13.22
N LYS A 32 -8.42 14.21 -14.12
CA LYS A 32 -8.56 12.76 -14.01
C LYS A 32 -7.23 12.07 -13.68
N ALA A 33 -6.14 12.42 -14.37
CA ALA A 33 -4.83 11.78 -14.15
C ALA A 33 -4.31 12.04 -12.73
N THR A 34 -4.41 13.28 -12.24
CA THR A 34 -4.00 13.62 -10.87
C THR A 34 -4.84 12.93 -9.80
N LEU A 35 -6.15 12.73 -10.03
CA LEU A 35 -7.02 12.01 -9.10
C LEU A 35 -6.66 10.52 -9.03
N PHE A 36 -6.36 9.87 -10.16
CA PHE A 36 -5.90 8.48 -10.17
C PHE A 36 -4.55 8.33 -9.48
N ARG A 37 -3.59 9.21 -9.79
CA ARG A 37 -2.30 9.22 -9.10
C ARG A 37 -2.46 9.42 -7.60
N ALA A 38 -3.34 10.32 -7.16
CA ALA A 38 -3.61 10.53 -5.74
C ALA A 38 -4.08 9.21 -5.07
N LEU A 39 -4.96 8.43 -5.71
CA LEU A 39 -5.38 7.13 -5.16
C LEU A 39 -4.20 6.15 -5.00
N GLU A 40 -3.29 6.10 -5.98
CA GLU A 40 -2.05 5.30 -5.90
C GLU A 40 -1.16 5.75 -4.73
N GLU A 41 -0.99 7.06 -4.58
CA GLU A 41 -0.23 7.68 -3.47
C GLU A 41 -0.88 7.39 -2.11
N ASN A 42 -2.20 7.42 -2.01
CA ASN A 42 -2.94 7.07 -0.79
C ASN A 42 -2.57 5.66 -0.31
N ALA A 43 -2.70 4.69 -1.21
CA ALA A 43 -2.44 3.30 -0.89
C ALA A 43 -0.97 3.08 -0.48
N ALA A 44 -0.03 3.79 -1.13
CA ALA A 44 1.38 3.76 -0.75
C ALA A 44 1.64 4.39 0.62
N ILE A 45 1.02 5.55 0.93
CA ILE A 45 1.13 6.24 2.22
C ILE A 45 0.61 5.35 3.35
N VAL A 46 -0.56 4.74 3.16
CA VAL A 46 -1.14 3.80 4.13
C VAL A 46 -0.25 2.57 4.30
N SER A 47 0.29 2.02 3.21
CA SER A 47 1.22 0.89 3.26
C SER A 47 2.47 1.24 4.08
N ALA A 48 3.08 2.41 3.86
CA ALA A 48 4.23 2.87 4.62
C ALA A 48 3.89 3.08 6.11
N CYS A 49 2.71 3.60 6.42
CA CYS A 49 2.27 3.73 7.81
C CYS A 49 2.11 2.36 8.50
N ASN A 50 1.51 1.39 7.81
CA ASN A 50 1.32 0.04 8.36
C ASN A 50 2.67 -0.69 8.50
N LEU A 51 3.59 -0.52 7.54
CA LEU A 51 4.96 -1.05 7.63
C LEU A 51 5.70 -0.48 8.84
N GLN A 52 5.58 0.82 9.10
CA GLN A 52 6.17 1.44 10.28
C GLN A 52 5.61 0.83 11.58
N GLN A 53 4.29 0.65 11.68
CA GLN A 53 3.68 0.02 12.86
C GLN A 53 4.16 -1.42 13.08
N ILE A 54 4.29 -2.20 11.99
CA ILE A 54 4.83 -3.56 12.06
C ILE A 54 6.27 -3.54 12.54
N ALA A 55 7.08 -2.61 12.02
CA ALA A 55 8.47 -2.45 12.44
C ALA A 55 8.57 -2.05 13.91
N ASP A 56 7.77 -1.10 14.37
CA ASP A 56 7.73 -0.66 15.78
C ASP A 56 7.30 -1.79 16.72
N PHE A 57 6.37 -2.65 16.28
CA PHE A 57 5.88 -3.78 17.06
C PHE A 57 6.86 -4.98 17.09
N SER A 58 7.47 -5.30 15.95
CA SER A 58 8.28 -6.51 15.77
C SER A 58 9.79 -6.28 15.89
N ASN A 59 10.24 -5.03 15.84
CA ASN A 59 11.64 -4.62 15.69
C ASN A 59 12.31 -5.21 14.42
N ILE A 60 11.52 -5.54 13.40
CA ILE A 60 12.01 -6.05 12.10
C ILE A 60 11.83 -4.96 11.05
N HIS A 61 12.95 -4.55 10.44
CA HIS A 61 12.97 -3.58 9.36
C HIS A 61 13.24 -4.29 8.03
N PRO A 62 12.28 -4.30 7.08
CA PRO A 62 12.50 -4.91 5.77
C PRO A 62 13.55 -4.12 4.98
N SER A 63 14.43 -4.83 4.26
CA SER A 63 15.42 -4.22 3.37
C SER A 63 14.87 -3.93 1.96
N SER A 64 13.72 -4.51 1.60
CA SER A 64 13.02 -4.28 0.35
C SER A 64 11.57 -4.75 0.45
N LEU A 65 10.76 -4.34 -0.53
CA LEU A 65 9.37 -4.78 -0.70
C LEU A 65 9.23 -5.60 -1.98
N VAL A 66 8.25 -6.49 -2.00
CA VAL A 66 7.82 -7.20 -3.21
C VAL A 66 6.44 -6.72 -3.59
N PHE A 67 6.28 -6.16 -4.79
CA PHE A 67 4.99 -5.66 -5.27
C PHE A 67 4.54 -6.49 -6.48
N ALA A 68 3.51 -7.31 -6.25
CA ALA A 68 2.94 -8.24 -7.23
C ALA A 68 1.47 -7.92 -7.52
N GLY A 69 0.85 -8.69 -8.40
CA GLY A 69 -0.55 -8.55 -8.81
C GLY A 69 -0.77 -7.49 -9.90
N GLY A 70 -2.03 -7.18 -10.19
CA GLY A 70 -2.40 -6.28 -11.29
C GLY A 70 -1.75 -4.89 -11.22
N GLY A 71 -1.64 -4.32 -10.01
CA GLY A 71 -1.00 -3.01 -9.79
C GLY A 71 0.49 -2.97 -10.15
N SER A 72 1.16 -4.12 -10.13
CA SER A 72 2.58 -4.25 -10.49
C SER A 72 2.85 -4.25 -12.00
N LYS A 73 1.82 -4.24 -12.86
CA LYS A 73 2.01 -4.19 -14.32
C LYS A 73 2.57 -2.82 -14.77
N GLY A 74 2.12 -1.75 -14.13
CA GLY A 74 2.57 -0.39 -14.40
C GLY A 74 3.86 -0.02 -13.65
N LYS A 75 4.61 0.94 -14.19
CA LYS A 75 5.84 1.46 -13.55
C LYS A 75 5.55 2.52 -12.48
N LEU A 76 4.53 3.36 -12.69
CA LEU A 76 4.24 4.51 -11.85
C LEU A 76 3.97 4.11 -10.39
N TRP A 77 2.96 3.29 -10.15
CA TRP A 77 2.56 2.96 -8.79
C TRP A 77 3.66 2.24 -7.99
N SER A 78 4.42 1.38 -8.66
CA SER A 78 5.54 0.68 -8.04
C SER A 78 6.71 1.61 -7.70
N GLN A 79 6.95 2.66 -8.49
CA GLN A 79 7.88 3.73 -8.14
C GLN A 79 7.35 4.60 -7.00
N ILE A 80 6.06 4.98 -7.02
CA ILE A 80 5.41 5.72 -5.92
C ILE A 80 5.57 4.95 -4.60
N LEU A 81 5.35 3.63 -4.61
CA LEU A 81 5.55 2.82 -3.41
C LEU A 81 7.01 2.85 -2.92
N ALA A 82 7.98 2.80 -3.83
CA ALA A 82 9.40 2.91 -3.46
C ALA A 82 9.69 4.27 -2.82
N ASP A 83 9.30 5.36 -3.49
CA ASP A 83 9.51 6.73 -3.01
C ASP A 83 8.82 6.97 -1.66
N VAL A 84 7.57 6.53 -1.49
CA VAL A 84 6.82 6.71 -0.24
C VAL A 84 7.38 5.86 0.90
N SER A 85 7.75 4.61 0.64
CA SER A 85 8.27 3.70 1.68
C SER A 85 9.74 3.93 2.03
N GLY A 86 10.51 4.54 1.14
CA GLY A 86 11.97 4.65 1.27
C GLY A 86 12.69 3.31 1.07
N LEU A 87 12.01 2.32 0.49
CA LEU A 87 12.54 0.96 0.30
C LEU A 87 12.61 0.59 -1.18
N PRO A 88 13.61 -0.20 -1.61
CA PRO A 88 13.60 -0.82 -2.92
C PRO A 88 12.35 -1.69 -3.12
N VAL A 89 11.68 -1.55 -4.26
CA VAL A 89 10.48 -2.34 -4.61
C VAL A 89 10.79 -3.28 -5.77
N ASN A 90 10.76 -4.58 -5.48
CA ASN A 90 11.01 -5.65 -6.45
C ASN A 90 9.70 -6.12 -7.10
N ILE A 91 9.72 -6.21 -8.43
CA ILE A 91 8.58 -6.68 -9.22
C ILE A 91 8.92 -8.06 -9.79
N PRO A 92 8.12 -9.09 -9.48
CA PRO A 92 8.36 -10.43 -10.00
C PRO A 92 7.96 -10.54 -11.48
N VAL A 93 8.64 -11.43 -12.21
CA VAL A 93 8.27 -11.83 -13.58
C VAL A 93 6.85 -12.40 -13.59
N VAL A 94 6.51 -13.26 -12.63
CA VAL A 94 5.17 -13.78 -12.42
C VAL A 94 4.41 -12.84 -11.48
N LYS A 95 3.51 -12.01 -12.04
CA LYS A 95 2.71 -11.06 -11.26
C LYS A 95 1.60 -11.74 -10.46
N GLU A 96 1.09 -12.88 -10.93
CA GLU A 96 0.06 -13.67 -10.23
C GLU A 96 0.68 -14.49 -9.08
N ALA A 97 1.33 -13.80 -8.14
CA ALA A 97 2.10 -14.41 -7.05
C ALA A 97 1.24 -15.33 -6.17
N THR A 98 -0.03 -14.99 -5.94
CA THR A 98 -0.98 -15.83 -5.19
C THR A 98 -1.21 -17.17 -5.88
N ALA A 99 -1.42 -17.17 -7.20
CA ALA A 99 -1.62 -18.40 -7.97
C ALA A 99 -0.35 -19.24 -8.01
N LEU A 100 0.82 -18.61 -8.20
CA LEU A 100 2.11 -19.29 -8.15
C LEU A 100 2.35 -19.93 -6.78
N GLY A 101 2.10 -19.21 -5.68
CA GLY A 101 2.22 -19.74 -4.32
C GLY A 101 1.30 -20.94 -4.08
N CYS A 102 0.06 -20.88 -4.57
CA CYS A 102 -0.89 -21.99 -4.51
C CYS A 102 -0.38 -23.23 -5.29
N ALA A 103 0.13 -23.03 -6.51
CA ALA A 103 0.69 -24.12 -7.31
C ALA A 103 1.92 -24.75 -6.63
N ILE A 104 2.79 -23.95 -6.00
CA ILE A 104 3.93 -24.45 -5.23
C ILE A 104 3.44 -25.29 -4.04
N ALA A 105 2.48 -24.76 -3.26
CA ALA A 105 1.93 -25.46 -2.11
C ALA A 105 1.29 -26.81 -2.50
N ALA A 106 0.47 -26.81 -3.57
CA ALA A 106 -0.15 -28.02 -4.09
C ALA A 106 0.90 -29.03 -4.61
N GLY A 107 1.94 -28.55 -5.31
CA GLY A 107 3.03 -29.39 -5.79
C GLY A 107 3.84 -30.03 -4.66
N VAL A 108 4.06 -29.31 -3.56
CA VAL A 108 4.67 -29.89 -2.35
C VAL A 108 3.75 -30.94 -1.73
N GLY A 109 2.46 -30.63 -1.57
CA GLY A 109 1.48 -31.60 -1.04
C GLY A 109 1.32 -32.86 -1.90
N ALA A 110 1.54 -32.76 -3.20
CA ALA A 110 1.52 -33.88 -4.15
C ALA A 110 2.86 -34.61 -4.30
N GLY A 111 3.93 -34.19 -3.59
CA GLY A 111 5.26 -34.79 -3.68
C GLY A 111 6.03 -34.44 -4.97
N ILE A 112 5.57 -33.47 -5.76
CA ILE A 112 6.25 -32.96 -6.96
C ILE A 112 7.44 -32.07 -6.57
N PHE A 113 7.31 -31.34 -5.46
CA PHE A 113 8.35 -30.47 -4.92
C PHE A 113 8.71 -30.85 -3.49
N SER A 114 9.99 -30.68 -3.14
CA SER A 114 10.56 -31.00 -1.82
C SER A 114 10.12 -30.04 -0.73
N SER A 115 10.11 -28.73 -1.01
CA SER A 115 9.70 -27.71 -0.05
C SER A 115 9.15 -26.45 -0.72
N MET A 116 8.35 -25.69 0.03
CA MET A 116 7.81 -24.41 -0.45
C MET A 116 8.90 -23.34 -0.60
N ALA A 117 9.81 -23.25 0.38
CA ALA A 117 10.86 -22.23 0.40
C ALA A 117 11.86 -22.41 -0.75
N GLU A 118 12.43 -23.61 -0.89
CA GLU A 118 13.39 -23.96 -1.96
C GLU A 118 12.74 -23.76 -3.35
N THR A 119 11.49 -24.18 -3.49
CA THR A 119 10.77 -24.02 -4.76
C THR A 119 10.49 -22.54 -5.06
N GLY A 120 10.16 -21.75 -4.03
CA GLY A 120 10.00 -20.30 -4.14
C GLY A 120 11.28 -19.62 -4.64
N GLU A 121 12.43 -19.90 -4.01
CA GLU A 121 13.74 -19.37 -4.42
C GLU A 121 14.11 -19.75 -5.87
N ARG A 122 13.74 -20.97 -6.29
CA ARG A 122 14.01 -21.46 -7.64
C ARG A 122 13.09 -20.82 -8.69
N LEU A 123 11.81 -20.66 -8.38
CA LEU A 123 10.79 -20.25 -9.36
C LEU A 123 10.58 -18.73 -9.42
N VAL A 124 10.76 -18.01 -8.31
CA VAL A 124 10.59 -16.56 -8.30
C VAL A 124 11.78 -15.90 -9.00
N ARG A 125 11.47 -15.07 -9.99
CA ARG A 125 12.41 -14.27 -10.76
C ARG A 125 11.98 -12.81 -10.73
N TRP A 126 12.94 -11.90 -10.71
CA TRP A 126 12.71 -10.47 -10.68
C TRP A 126 12.74 -9.89 -12.09
N GLU A 127 11.73 -9.12 -12.46
CA GLU A 127 11.69 -8.40 -13.73
C GLU A 127 12.39 -7.04 -13.62
N ARG A 128 12.12 -6.33 -12.53
CA ARG A 128 12.66 -4.99 -12.28
C ARG A 128 12.63 -4.66 -10.79
N THR A 129 13.48 -3.72 -10.42
CA THR A 129 13.52 -3.13 -9.08
C THR A 129 13.47 -1.62 -9.23
N HIS A 130 12.58 -0.98 -8.48
CA HIS A 130 12.56 0.47 -8.34
C HIS A 130 13.31 0.84 -7.07
N THR A 131 14.16 1.87 -7.18
CA THR A 131 14.89 2.43 -6.05
C THR A 131 14.22 3.73 -5.62
N PRO A 132 14.14 4.01 -4.32
CA PRO A 132 13.53 5.24 -3.83
C PRO A 132 14.33 6.46 -4.28
N ASP A 133 13.63 7.47 -4.75
CA ASP A 133 14.18 8.81 -4.97
C ASP A 133 14.22 9.57 -3.62
N PRO A 134 15.40 9.95 -3.10
CA PRO A 134 15.52 10.58 -1.79
C PRO A 134 14.74 11.90 -1.66
N GLU A 135 14.70 12.71 -2.72
CA GLU A 135 13.99 14.00 -2.70
C GLU A 135 12.47 13.77 -2.61
N LYS A 136 11.97 12.81 -3.39
CA LYS A 136 10.54 12.44 -3.33
C LYS A 136 10.20 11.76 -2.01
N HIS A 137 11.11 10.98 -1.45
CA HIS A 137 10.90 10.33 -0.17
C HIS A 137 10.67 11.37 0.94
N GLU A 138 11.49 12.42 1.00
CA GLU A 138 11.30 13.52 1.94
C GLU A 138 9.95 14.23 1.74
N LEU A 139 9.58 14.53 0.50
CA LEU A 139 8.27 15.12 0.18
C LEU A 139 7.09 14.23 0.59
N TYR A 140 7.23 12.91 0.43
CA TYR A 140 6.19 11.96 0.84
C TYR A 140 6.14 11.77 2.35
N GLN A 141 7.24 11.95 3.09
CA GLN A 141 7.21 11.97 4.56
C GLN A 141 6.33 13.12 5.08
N ASP A 142 6.55 14.35 4.60
CA ASP A 142 5.70 15.50 4.95
C ASP A 142 4.23 15.27 4.55
N SER A 143 4.01 14.72 3.35
CA SER A 143 2.66 14.38 2.88
C SER A 143 1.98 13.33 3.75
N ARG A 144 2.72 12.32 4.21
CA ARG A 144 2.24 11.25 5.10
C ARG A 144 1.86 11.80 6.47
N ASP A 145 2.65 12.70 7.03
CA ASP A 145 2.36 13.28 8.34
C ASP A 145 1.10 14.15 8.31
N LYS A 146 0.95 14.96 7.25
CA LYS A 146 -0.30 15.69 6.97
C LYS A 146 -1.49 14.76 6.76
N TRP A 147 -1.29 13.67 6.02
CA TRP A 147 -2.35 12.67 5.78
C TRP A 147 -2.84 12.05 7.09
N GLN A 148 -1.94 11.68 8.01
CA GLN A 148 -2.30 11.10 9.30
C GLN A 148 -3.12 12.06 10.16
N ALA A 149 -2.74 13.34 10.20
CA ALA A 149 -3.47 14.36 10.94
C ALA A 149 -4.89 14.55 10.37
N VAL A 150 -4.99 14.74 9.05
CA VAL A 150 -6.29 14.92 8.36
C VAL A 150 -7.17 13.67 8.49
N TYR A 151 -6.58 12.48 8.42
CA TYR A 151 -7.30 11.23 8.61
C TYR A 151 -7.91 11.12 10.01
N GLN A 152 -7.18 11.57 11.04
CA GLN A 152 -7.69 11.60 12.42
C GLN A 152 -8.90 12.52 12.57
N ASP A 153 -8.86 13.70 11.97
CA ASP A 153 -9.99 14.64 12.00
C ASP A 153 -11.21 14.11 11.23
N GLN A 154 -10.96 13.47 10.08
CA GLN A 154 -11.98 12.81 9.26
C GLN A 154 -12.67 11.65 10.00
N LEU A 155 -11.93 10.88 10.81
CA LEU A 155 -12.54 9.89 11.71
C LEU A 155 -13.45 10.55 12.74
N GLY A 156 -13.05 11.70 13.30
CA GLY A 156 -13.89 12.47 14.20
C GLY A 156 -15.23 12.86 13.56
N LEU A 157 -15.28 13.12 12.26
CA LEU A 157 -16.56 13.37 11.57
C LEU A 157 -17.50 12.16 11.58
N VAL A 158 -16.94 10.94 11.49
CA VAL A 158 -17.69 9.69 11.62
C VAL A 158 -18.17 9.53 13.06
N ASP A 159 -17.32 9.81 14.04
CA ASP A 159 -17.63 9.67 15.48
C ASP A 159 -18.78 10.57 15.92
N HIS A 160 -18.85 11.78 15.35
CA HIS A 160 -19.95 12.72 15.59
C HIS A 160 -21.22 12.42 14.78
N GLY A 161 -21.23 11.36 13.96
CA GLY A 161 -22.38 11.00 13.12
C GLY A 161 -22.63 11.98 11.96
N LEU A 162 -21.62 12.77 11.57
CA LEU A 162 -21.72 13.75 10.49
C LEU A 162 -21.42 13.12 9.12
N THR A 163 -20.63 12.05 9.10
CA THR A 163 -20.28 11.32 7.89
C THR A 163 -20.41 9.81 8.08
N THR A 164 -20.47 9.08 6.96
CA THR A 164 -20.55 7.63 6.95
C THR A 164 -19.18 7.02 6.70
N SER A 165 -18.80 6.05 7.52
CA SER A 165 -17.56 5.29 7.35
C SER A 165 -17.50 4.58 5.99
N LEU A 166 -16.32 4.57 5.35
CA LEU A 166 -16.07 3.77 4.13
C LEU A 166 -16.28 2.27 4.39
N TRP A 167 -15.86 1.80 5.56
CA TRP A 167 -15.96 0.41 5.96
C TRP A 167 -16.00 0.32 7.48
N LYS A 168 -16.85 -0.57 8.01
CA LYS A 168 -17.00 -0.84 9.44
C LYS A 168 -17.17 -2.34 9.64
N ALA A 169 -16.53 -2.90 10.67
CA ALA A 169 -16.68 -4.31 10.99
C ALA A 169 -18.13 -4.66 11.35
N PRO A 170 -18.62 -5.85 10.98
CA PRO A 170 -19.93 -6.32 11.42
C PRO A 170 -20.04 -6.32 12.94
N GLY A 171 -21.14 -5.77 13.48
CA GLY A 171 -21.43 -5.77 14.91
C GLY A 171 -20.94 -4.54 15.70
N LEU A 172 -20.34 -3.55 15.03
CA LEU A 172 -20.04 -2.23 15.61
C LEU A 172 -21.16 -1.22 15.33
#